data_AF-A0A938QJS6-F1
#
_entry.id   AF-A0A938QJS6-F1
#
_cell.length_a   1.000
_cell.length_b   1.000
_cell.length_c   1.000
_cell.angle_alpha   90.00
_cell.angle_beta   90.00
_cell.angle_gamma   90.00
#
_symmetry.space_group_name_H-M   'P 1'
#
loop_
_entity.id
_entity.type
_entity.pdbx_description
1 polymer ?
#
loop_
_entity_poly.entity_id
_entity_poly.type
_entity_poly.pdbx_seq_one_letter_code
_entity_poly.pdbx_strand_id
1 'polypeptide(L)'
;MDKPRLNFLIDTLMFTCIMGMAGLGLLMKYILPPGRVARLQYGGPVDLTWLGWDRHDWGDIHLYLAFTLLGLLTLHIILHWKQILGLFERFIPQPKVRRRVALAFLILAVLLVYFPFLITPEVKERGRGRGRHGALGPQEKVTAVCFEKFKVQG
;
A
#
# COMPACT_ATOMS: atom_id res chain seq x y z
N MET A 1 10.78 -23.14 22.90
CA MET A 1 10.28 -23.32 21.52
C MET A 1 11.41 -23.77 20.63
N ASP A 2 11.18 -24.75 19.77
CA ASP A 2 12.16 -25.18 18.77
C ASP A 2 12.39 -24.08 17.73
N LYS A 3 13.65 -23.78 17.40
CA LYS A 3 14.01 -22.74 16.40
C LYS A 3 13.24 -22.87 15.07
N PRO A 4 13.06 -24.08 14.50
CA PRO A 4 12.28 -24.24 13.27
C PRO A 4 10.81 -23.85 13.43
N ARG A 5 10.20 -24.13 14.59
CA ARG A 5 8.80 -23.75 14.88
C ARG A 5 8.64 -22.24 15.01
N LEU A 6 9.62 -21.56 15.62
CA LEU A 6 9.63 -20.11 15.72
C LEU A 6 9.76 -19.45 14.33
N ASN A 7 10.66 -19.96 13.48
CA ASN A 7 10.85 -19.43 12.13
C ASN A 7 9.58 -19.62 11.30
N PHE A 8 9.00 -20.82 11.32
CA PHE A 8 7.74 -21.09 10.60
C PHE A 8 6.59 -20.20 11.09
N LEU A 9 6.50 -19.93 12.39
CA LEU A 9 5.49 -19.03 12.96
C LEU A 9 5.67 -17.60 12.46
N ILE A 10 6.90 -17.09 12.44
CA ILE A 10 7.21 -15.73 11.96
C ILE A 10 6.89 -15.62 10.46
N ASP A 11 7.27 -16.62 9.66
CA ASP A 11 7.00 -16.63 8.22
C ASP A 11 5.50 -16.67 7.93
N THR A 12 4.74 -17.51 8.66
CA THR A 12 3.29 -17.59 8.53
C THR A 12 2.63 -16.26 8.92
N LEU A 13 3.07 -15.67 10.04
CA LEU A 13 2.54 -14.39 10.51
C LEU A 13 2.84 -13.26 9.51
N MET A 14 4.05 -13.20 8.95
CA MET A 14 4.40 -12.26 7.90
C MET A 14 3.53 -12.42 6.65
N PHE A 15 3.31 -13.66 6.21
CA PHE A 15 2.45 -13.93 5.06
C PHE A 15 1.03 -13.42 5.31
N THR A 16 0.45 -13.71 6.47
CA THR A 16 -0.86 -13.21 6.87
C THR A 16 -0.90 -11.68 6.92
N CYS A 17 0.14 -11.03 7.48
CA CYS A 17 0.24 -9.57 7.50
C CYS A 17 0.28 -8.97 6.09
N ILE A 18 1.04 -9.56 5.15
CA ILE A 18 1.08 -9.09 3.75
C ILE A 18 -0.28 -9.24 3.08
N MET A 19 -0.95 -10.38 3.25
CA MET A 19 -2.29 -10.58 2.69
C MET A 19 -3.31 -9.59 3.27
N GLY A 20 -3.25 -9.34 4.58
CA GLY A 20 -4.07 -8.33 5.26
C GLY A 20 -3.82 -6.92 4.74
N MET A 21 -2.54 -6.52 4.58
CA MET A 21 -2.20 -5.22 4.01
C MET A 21 -2.66 -5.08 2.56
N ALA A 22 -2.46 -6.11 1.73
CA ALA A 22 -2.93 -6.10 0.35
C ALA A 22 -4.45 -5.97 0.28
N GLY A 23 -5.17 -6.73 1.10
CA GLY A 23 -6.63 -6.65 1.23
C GLY A 23 -7.10 -5.26 1.63
N LEU A 24 -6.51 -4.65 2.66
CA LEU A 24 -6.80 -3.29 3.09
C LEU A 24 -6.47 -2.26 2.00
N GLY A 25 -5.35 -2.39 1.31
CA GLY A 25 -4.98 -1.50 0.21
C GLY A 25 -6.01 -1.55 -0.95
N LEU A 26 -6.49 -2.74 -1.30
CA LEU A 26 -7.53 -2.94 -2.31
C LEU A 26 -8.88 -2.40 -1.85
N LEU A 27 -9.27 -2.68 -0.59
CA LEU A 27 -10.47 -2.14 0.05
C LEU A 27 -10.52 -0.61 -0.07
N MET A 28 -9.39 0.03 0.26
CA MET A 28 -9.24 1.48 0.27
C MET A 28 -9.19 2.13 -1.10
N LYS A 29 -8.80 1.35 -2.11
CA LYS A 29 -8.77 1.83 -3.50
C LYS A 29 -10.11 1.67 -4.20
N TYR A 30 -10.81 0.57 -3.97
CA TYR A 30 -11.99 0.19 -4.75
C TYR A 30 -13.32 0.38 -4.00
N ILE A 31 -13.33 0.19 -2.67
CA ILE A 31 -14.56 0.27 -1.85
C ILE A 31 -14.71 1.64 -1.18
N LEU A 32 -13.61 2.26 -0.72
CA LEU A 32 -13.61 3.62 -0.16
C LEU A 32 -12.86 4.61 -1.06
N PRO A 33 -13.36 4.90 -2.28
CA PRO A 33 -12.74 5.88 -3.16
C PRO A 33 -12.63 7.27 -2.50
N PRO A 34 -11.60 8.05 -2.84
CA PRO A 34 -11.39 9.38 -2.27
C PRO A 34 -12.58 10.30 -2.56
N GLY A 35 -12.91 11.20 -1.62
CA GLY A 35 -14.14 12.00 -1.63
C GLY A 35 -14.47 12.77 -2.93
N ARG A 36 -13.47 13.06 -3.77
CA ARG A 36 -13.72 13.63 -5.12
C ARG A 36 -14.34 12.63 -6.09
N VAL A 37 -13.84 11.40 -6.09
CA VAL A 37 -14.35 10.30 -6.92
C VAL A 37 -15.69 9.84 -6.37
N ALA A 38 -15.81 9.72 -5.04
CA ALA A 38 -17.08 9.41 -4.39
C ALA A 38 -18.16 10.45 -4.73
N ARG A 39 -17.84 11.75 -4.69
CA ARG A 39 -18.78 12.82 -5.07
C ARG A 39 -19.20 12.78 -6.54
N LEU A 40 -18.30 12.41 -7.45
CA LEU A 40 -18.61 12.24 -8.86
C LEU A 40 -19.46 10.99 -9.13
N GLN A 41 -19.24 9.92 -8.35
CA GLN A 41 -19.94 8.65 -8.53
C GLN A 41 -21.32 8.61 -7.87
N TYR A 42 -21.48 9.27 -6.71
CA TYR A 42 -22.72 9.25 -5.92
C TYR A 42 -23.49 10.58 -5.94
N GLY A 43 -23.02 11.59 -6.68
CA GLY A 43 -23.76 12.83 -6.94
C GLY A 43 -23.86 13.83 -5.77
N GLY A 44 -23.11 13.63 -4.69
CA GLY A 44 -23.13 14.49 -3.50
C GLY A 44 -21.93 14.26 -2.57
N PRO A 45 -21.74 15.10 -1.54
CA PRO A 45 -20.80 14.78 -0.47
C PRO A 45 -21.31 13.53 0.25
N VAL A 46 -20.69 12.38 -0.04
CA VAL A 46 -20.99 11.11 0.61
C VAL A 46 -19.78 10.67 1.41
N ASP A 47 -20.02 10.33 2.67
CA ASP A 47 -19.03 9.71 3.53
C ASP A 47 -19.18 8.20 3.40
N LEU A 48 -18.18 7.57 2.77
CA LEU A 48 -18.15 6.13 2.57
C LEU A 48 -17.49 5.51 3.80
N THR A 49 -18.30 4.91 4.66
CA THR A 49 -17.84 4.19 5.84
C THR A 49 -17.96 2.68 5.64
N TRP A 50 -16.98 1.92 6.12
CA TRP A 50 -17.08 0.47 6.25
C TRP A 50 -16.84 0.08 7.70
N LEU A 51 -17.75 -0.72 8.29
CA LEU A 51 -17.81 -1.00 9.73
C LEU A 51 -17.88 0.25 10.63
N GLY A 52 -18.39 1.37 10.10
CA GLY A 52 -18.45 2.65 10.83
C GLY A 52 -17.15 3.45 10.82
N TRP A 53 -16.12 2.96 10.13
CA TRP A 53 -14.83 3.64 9.95
C TRP A 53 -14.68 4.21 8.55
N ASP A 54 -14.06 5.37 8.47
CA ASP A 54 -13.84 6.08 7.21
C ASP A 54 -12.51 5.68 6.55
N ARG A 55 -12.22 6.32 5.41
CA ARG A 55 -10.97 6.07 4.67
C ARG A 55 -9.72 6.51 5.47
N HIS A 56 -9.86 7.42 6.40
CA HIS A 56 -8.71 7.84 7.21
C HIS A 56 -8.37 6.76 8.23
N ASP A 57 -9.37 6.26 8.97
CA ASP A 57 -9.24 5.23 9.99
C ASP A 57 -8.63 3.92 9.43
N TRP A 58 -9.16 3.45 8.29
CA TRP A 58 -8.61 2.28 7.61
C TRP A 58 -7.19 2.53 7.06
N GLY A 59 -6.87 3.78 6.74
CA GLY A 59 -5.52 4.19 6.37
C GLY A 59 -4.55 4.08 7.54
N ASP A 60 -4.97 4.46 8.75
CA ASP A 60 -4.15 4.34 9.96
C ASP A 60 -3.93 2.88 10.33
N ILE A 61 -4.95 2.03 10.23
CA ILE A 61 -4.80 0.58 10.43
C ILE A 61 -3.84 -0.02 9.41
N HIS A 62 -3.95 0.38 8.14
CA HIS A 62 -3.03 -0.04 7.10
C HIS A 62 -1.58 0.35 7.43
N LEU A 63 -1.37 1.55 7.99
CA LEU A 63 -0.06 2.03 8.43
C LEU A 63 0.49 1.24 9.62
N TYR A 64 -0.33 0.98 10.66
CA TYR A 64 0.09 0.15 11.79
C TYR A 64 0.45 -1.28 11.36
N LEU A 65 -0.30 -1.84 10.41
CA LEU A 65 -0.01 -3.15 9.84
C LEU A 65 1.31 -3.13 9.05
N ALA A 66 1.62 -2.03 8.36
CA ALA A 66 2.90 -1.84 7.68
C ALA A 66 4.08 -1.80 8.65
N PHE A 67 3.97 -1.08 9.77
CA PHE A 67 5.01 -1.10 10.80
C PHE A 67 5.18 -2.48 11.45
N THR A 68 4.07 -3.19 11.69
CA THR A 68 4.11 -4.56 12.21
C THR A 68 4.85 -5.48 11.24
N LEU A 69 4.52 -5.42 9.94
CA LEU A 69 5.21 -6.21 8.92
C LEU A 69 6.70 -5.83 8.85
N LEU A 70 7.05 -4.54 8.94
CA LEU A 70 8.44 -4.09 8.92
C LEU A 70 9.24 -4.65 10.11
N GLY A 71 8.64 -4.68 11.30
CA GLY A 71 9.23 -5.30 12.49
C GLY A 71 9.44 -6.81 12.32
N LEU A 72 8.41 -7.52 11.83
CA LEU A 72 8.51 -8.96 11.57
C LEU A 72 9.54 -9.29 10.49
N LEU A 73 9.59 -8.51 9.41
CA LEU A 73 10.58 -8.65 8.35
C LEU A 73 12.01 -8.44 8.88
N THR A 74 12.20 -7.45 9.75
CA THR A 74 13.49 -7.20 10.41
C THR A 74 13.90 -8.41 11.26
N LEU A 75 12.98 -8.95 12.06
CA LEU A 75 13.22 -10.15 12.86
C LEU A 75 13.55 -11.36 11.98
N HIS A 76 12.81 -11.57 10.89
CA HIS A 76 13.06 -12.63 9.91
C HIS A 76 14.47 -12.51 9.32
N ILE A 77 14.90 -11.32 8.89
CA ILE A 77 16.25 -11.09 8.36
C ILE A 77 17.32 -11.46 9.39
N ILE A 78 17.13 -11.09 10.67
CA ILE A 78 18.07 -11.42 11.75
C ILE A 78 18.14 -12.93 11.96
N LEU A 79 17.00 -13.63 11.98
CA LEU A 79 16.94 -15.09 12.17
C LEU A 79 17.58 -15.84 11.01
N HIS A 80 17.41 -15.34 9.78
CA HIS A 80 17.94 -15.95 8.56
C HIS A 80 19.32 -15.40 8.14
N TRP A 81 19.97 -14.57 8.97
CA TRP A 81 21.20 -13.84 8.63
C TRP A 81 22.32 -14.72 8.07
N LYS A 82 22.56 -15.89 8.69
CA LYS A 82 23.59 -16.83 8.23
C LYS A 82 23.28 -17.41 6.85
N GLN A 83 22.01 -17.68 6.58
CA GLN A 83 21.56 -18.19 5.28
C GLN A 83 21.67 -17.11 4.21
N ILE A 84 21.32 -15.86 4.54
CA ILE A 84 21.49 -14.71 3.64
C ILE A 84 22.95 -14.53 3.27
N LEU A 85 23.87 -14.56 4.24
CA LEU A 85 25.31 -14.48 3.96
C LEU A 85 25.78 -15.62 3.06
N GLY A 86 25.46 -16.88 3.39
CA GLY A 86 25.87 -18.02 2.58
C GLY A 86 25.32 -17.98 1.16
N LEU A 87 24.07 -17.52 0.98
CA LEU A 87 23.46 -17.34 -0.33
C LEU A 87 24.14 -16.21 -1.11
N PHE A 88 24.42 -15.10 -0.45
CA PHE A 88 25.05 -13.93 -1.07
C PHE A 88 26.49 -14.21 -1.51
N GLU A 89 27.23 -15.01 -0.72
CA GLU A 89 28.57 -15.49 -1.09
C GLU A 89 28.53 -16.43 -2.30
N ARG A 90 27.50 -17.28 -2.40
CA ARG A 90 27.33 -18.19 -3.54
C ARG A 90 26.96 -17.47 -4.83
N PHE A 91 26.12 -16.43 -4.76
CA PHE A 91 25.73 -15.66 -5.95
C PHE A 91 26.81 -14.66 -6.40
N ILE A 92 27.57 -14.08 -5.47
CA ILE A 92 28.60 -13.08 -5.78
C ILE A 92 29.92 -13.49 -5.11
N PRO A 93 30.77 -14.27 -5.82
CA PRO A 93 32.03 -14.76 -5.28
C PRO A 93 33.04 -13.63 -4.98
N GLN A 94 32.95 -12.50 -5.69
CA GLN A 94 33.90 -11.40 -5.56
C GLN A 94 33.56 -10.47 -4.37
N PRO A 95 34.42 -10.33 -3.36
CA PRO A 95 34.11 -9.56 -2.15
C PRO A 95 33.95 -8.05 -2.40
N LYS A 96 34.67 -7.50 -3.40
CA LYS A 96 34.57 -6.09 -3.78
C LYS A 96 33.22 -5.76 -4.41
N VAL A 97 32.71 -6.63 -5.30
CA VAL A 97 31.40 -6.47 -5.94
C VAL A 97 30.30 -6.65 -4.91
N ARG A 98 30.43 -7.65 -4.04
CA ARG A 98 29.51 -7.94 -2.95
C ARG A 98 29.26 -6.71 -2.06
N ARG A 99 30.33 -6.02 -1.64
CA ARG A 99 30.22 -4.78 -0.85
C ARG A 99 29.54 -3.65 -1.62
N ARG A 100 29.87 -3.46 -2.91
CA ARG A 100 29.23 -2.42 -3.73
C ARG A 100 27.73 -2.67 -3.88
N VAL A 101 27.32 -3.90 -4.14
CA VAL A 101 25.91 -4.28 -4.27
C VAL A 101 25.16 -4.05 -2.96
N ALA A 102 25.74 -4.48 -1.83
CA ALA A 102 25.13 -4.27 -0.51
C ALA A 102 24.98 -2.77 -0.18
N LEU A 103 26.00 -1.96 -0.46
CA LEU A 103 25.95 -0.51 -0.26
C LEU A 103 24.93 0.16 -1.19
N ALA A 104 24.90 -0.22 -2.47
CA ALA A 104 23.93 0.31 -3.43
C ALA A 104 22.50 0.00 -2.99
N PHE A 105 22.25 -1.24 -2.53
CA PHE A 105 20.95 -1.64 -2.00
C PHE A 105 20.57 -0.85 -0.73
N LEU A 106 21.51 -0.66 0.20
CA LEU A 106 21.30 0.13 1.41
C LEU A 106 20.99 1.60 1.08
N ILE A 107 21.77 2.22 0.18
CA ILE A 107 21.55 3.60 -0.26
C ILE A 107 20.17 3.73 -0.93
N LEU A 108 19.81 2.78 -1.80
CA LEU A 108 18.50 2.77 -2.46
C LEU A 108 17.35 2.65 -1.45
N ALA A 109 17.48 1.77 -0.45
CA ALA A 109 16.48 1.60 0.60
C ALA A 109 16.29 2.89 1.42
N VAL A 110 17.40 3.52 1.85
CA VAL A 110 17.36 4.80 2.58
C VAL A 110 16.75 5.89 1.71
N LEU A 111 17.13 5.96 0.44
CA LEU A 111 16.57 6.94 -0.51
C LEU A 111 15.05 6.76 -0.66
N LEU A 112 14.55 5.52 -0.83
CA LEU A 112 13.12 5.27 -0.96
C LEU A 112 12.33 5.63 0.30
N VAL A 113 12.88 5.38 1.48
CA VAL A 113 12.25 5.76 2.76
C VAL A 113 12.25 7.27 2.94
N TYR A 114 13.32 7.96 2.53
CA TYR A 114 13.46 9.41 2.71
C TYR A 114 12.82 10.23 1.57
N PHE A 115 12.56 9.61 0.42
CA PHE A 115 11.99 10.25 -0.75
C PHE A 115 10.71 11.08 -0.48
N PRO A 116 9.73 10.60 0.31
CA PRO A 116 8.53 11.40 0.62
C PRO A 116 8.84 12.70 1.37
N PHE A 117 9.94 12.76 2.13
CA PHE A 117 10.36 13.95 2.88
C PHE A 117 11.13 14.95 2.03
N LEU A 118 11.64 14.54 0.86
CA LEU A 118 12.32 15.41 -0.10
C LEU A 118 11.34 16.18 -1.00
N ILE A 119 10.06 15.77 -1.04
CA ILE A 119 9.03 16.39 -1.86
C ILE A 119 8.35 17.49 -1.04
N THR A 120 8.47 18.74 -1.49
CA THR A 120 7.62 19.82 -0.99
C THR A 120 6.27 19.78 -1.71
N PRO A 121 5.13 19.85 -0.99
CA PRO A 121 3.83 19.82 -1.63
C PRO A 121 3.62 21.09 -2.45
N GLU A 122 3.40 20.94 -3.77
CA GLU A 122 3.00 22.05 -4.63
C GLU A 122 1.55 22.43 -4.30
N VAL A 123 1.36 23.54 -3.58
CA VAL A 123 0.04 24.07 -3.21
C VAL A 123 -0.57 24.73 -4.45
N LYS A 124 -1.26 23.95 -5.26
CA LYS A 124 -2.08 24.50 -6.35
C LYS A 124 -3.38 25.03 -5.76
N GLU A 125 -3.57 26.35 -5.73
CA GLU A 125 -4.82 26.96 -5.27
C GLU A 125 -5.99 26.35 -6.05
N ARG A 126 -6.87 25.67 -5.32
CA ARG A 126 -8.09 25.10 -5.87
C ARG A 126 -9.01 26.26 -6.21
N GLY A 127 -8.98 26.69 -7.47
CA GLY A 127 -9.79 27.79 -7.99
C GLY A 127 -11.20 27.76 -7.41
N ARG A 128 -11.55 28.87 -6.76
CA ARG A 128 -12.79 29.13 -6.03
C ARG A 128 -13.99 28.67 -6.88
N GLY A 129 -14.52 27.49 -6.56
CA GLY A 129 -15.65 26.90 -7.27
C GLY A 129 -16.88 27.79 -7.13
N ARG A 130 -17.22 28.49 -8.20
CA ARG A 130 -18.46 29.25 -8.34
C ARG A 130 -19.63 28.27 -8.14
N GLY A 131 -20.35 28.44 -7.04
CA GLY A 131 -21.52 27.64 -6.71
C GLY A 131 -22.48 27.61 -7.90
N ARG A 132 -22.86 26.41 -8.32
CA ARG A 132 -23.89 26.22 -9.35
C ARG A 132 -25.04 25.48 -8.69
N HIS A 133 -25.97 26.28 -8.18
CA HIS A 133 -27.37 25.92 -8.08
C HIS A 133 -27.84 25.40 -9.46
N GLY A 134 -28.59 24.31 -9.48
CA GLY A 134 -29.55 24.02 -10.54
C GLY A 134 -29.24 22.84 -11.47
N ALA A 135 -30.19 21.90 -11.45
CA ALA A 135 -30.67 21.04 -12.53
C ALA A 135 -30.21 19.56 -12.56
N LEU A 136 -31.21 18.72 -12.26
CA LEU A 136 -31.54 17.33 -12.65
C LEU A 136 -30.46 16.44 -13.31
N GLY A 137 -30.43 15.19 -12.84
CA GLY A 137 -29.41 14.18 -13.11
C GLY A 137 -29.41 13.53 -14.50
N PRO A 138 -28.33 12.76 -14.77
CA PRO A 138 -28.34 11.61 -15.68
C PRO A 138 -27.81 10.35 -14.97
N GLN A 139 -28.61 9.75 -14.08
CA GLN A 139 -28.38 8.42 -13.49
C GLN A 139 -28.38 7.29 -14.55
N GLU A 140 -28.82 7.56 -15.78
CA GLU A 140 -28.96 6.55 -16.84
C GLU A 140 -27.63 6.18 -17.53
N LYS A 141 -26.61 7.05 -17.50
CA LYS A 141 -25.37 6.84 -18.29
C LYS A 141 -24.28 6.03 -17.57
N VAL A 142 -24.32 5.91 -16.25
CA VAL A 142 -23.23 5.29 -15.46
C VAL A 142 -23.38 3.77 -15.41
N THR A 143 -24.62 3.25 -15.42
CA THR A 143 -24.90 1.81 -15.40
C THR A 143 -24.40 1.11 -16.66
N ALA A 144 -24.48 1.78 -17.82
CA ALA A 144 -23.97 1.25 -19.09
C ALA A 144 -22.43 1.10 -19.11
N VAL A 145 -21.70 2.07 -18.54
CA VAL A 145 -20.23 2.06 -18.53
C VAL A 145 -19.67 1.00 -17.56
N CYS A 146 -20.36 0.75 -16.44
CA CYS A 146 -19.93 -0.27 -15.49
C CYS A 146 -20.18 -1.70 -16.00
N PHE A 147 -21.25 -1.92 -16.79
CA PHE A 147 -21.56 -3.22 -17.38
C PHE A 147 -20.66 -3.56 -18.58
N GLU A 148 -20.33 -2.56 -19.42
CA GLU A 148 -19.39 -2.74 -20.54
C GLU A 148 -17.99 -3.14 -20.07
N LYS A 149 -17.47 -2.49 -19.01
CA LYS A 149 -16.14 -2.82 -18.48
C LYS A 149 -16.04 -4.23 -17.89
N PHE A 150 -17.15 -4.82 -17.46
CA PHE A 150 -17.17 -6.17 -16.88
C PHE A 150 -17.31 -7.27 -17.94
N LYS A 151 -17.80 -6.94 -19.14
CA LYS A 151 -18.03 -7.92 -20.22
C LYS A 151 -16.83 -8.13 -21.15
N VAL A 152 -15.84 -7.23 -21.11
CA VAL A 152 -14.65 -7.28 -21.99
C VAL A 152 -13.51 -8.15 -21.40
N GLN A 153 -13.70 -8.74 -20.21
CA GLN A 153 -12.69 -9.58 -19.54
C GLN A 153 -13.15 -11.03 -19.28
N GLY A 154 -14.21 -11.49 -19.96
CA GLY A 154 -14.67 -12.88 -19.94
C GLY A 154 -14.62 -13.50 -21.33
#